data_AF-A0A329KCX0-F1
#
_entry.id   AF-A0A329KCX0-F1
#
_cell.length_a   1.000
_cell.length_b   1.000
_cell.length_c   1.000
_cell.angle_alpha   90.00
_cell.angle_beta   90.00
_cell.angle_gamma   90.00
#
_symmetry.space_group_name_H-M   'P 1'
#
loop_
_entity.id
_entity.type
_entity.pdbx_description
1 polymer ?
#
loop_
_entity_poly.entity_id
_entity_poly.type
_entity_poly.pdbx_seq_one_letter_code
_entity_poly.pdbx_strand_id
1 'polypeptide(L)'
;MGSISDREQIQADADALCAAAARFHQHSYAALTNPERLALLEKLESVTRKLQTPSHQLLNELGAQADPAELGGKLPWALADRLHITRAEAGRRIA
;
A
#
# COMPACT_ATOMS: atom_id res chain seq x y z
N MET A 1 2.78 -23.86 14.58
CA MET A 1 4.10 -23.22 14.76
C MET A 1 4.37 -22.10 13.74
N GLY A 2 3.35 -21.41 13.24
CA GLY A 2 3.48 -20.16 12.49
C GLY A 2 2.45 -19.19 13.03
N SER A 3 2.88 -18.06 13.60
CA SER A 3 1.96 -16.98 14.00
C SER A 3 2.69 -15.70 14.42
N ILE A 4 3.83 -15.82 15.11
CA ILE A 4 4.63 -14.66 15.53
C ILE A 4 5.62 -14.25 14.42
N SER A 5 6.41 -15.21 13.95
CA SER A 5 7.40 -14.96 12.89
C SER A 5 6.76 -14.47 11.59
N ASP A 6 5.54 -14.90 11.25
CA ASP A 6 4.87 -14.48 10.01
C ASP A 6 4.38 -13.02 10.12
N ARG A 7 3.83 -12.61 11.27
CA ARG A 7 3.35 -11.23 11.49
C ARG A 7 4.49 -10.25 11.62
N GLU A 8 5.54 -10.62 12.36
CA GLU A 8 6.75 -9.81 12.50
C GLU A 8 7.45 -9.64 11.15
N GLN A 9 7.53 -10.70 10.34
CA GLN A 9 8.10 -10.62 8.99
C GLN A 9 7.26 -9.71 8.08
N ILE A 10 5.93 -9.85 8.08
CA ILE A 10 5.04 -8.95 7.30
C ILE A 10 5.25 -7.48 7.70
N GLN A 11 5.36 -7.20 9.00
CA GLN A 11 5.60 -5.84 9.47
C GLN A 11 7.00 -5.33 9.06
N ALA A 12 8.03 -6.16 9.18
CA ALA A 12 9.39 -5.81 8.75
C ALA A 12 9.46 -5.52 7.24
N ASP A 13 8.76 -6.31 6.42
CA ASP A 13 8.68 -6.11 4.97
C ASP A 13 7.92 -4.82 4.61
N ALA A 14 6.84 -4.50 5.34
CA ALA A 14 6.11 -3.24 5.20
C ALA A 14 7.00 -2.03 5.57
N ASP A 15 7.73 -2.10 6.68
CA ASP A 15 8.64 -1.05 7.12
C ASP A 15 9.80 -0.87 6.11
N ALA A 16 10.34 -1.97 5.58
CA ALA A 16 11.37 -1.94 4.54
C ALA A 16 10.87 -1.30 3.24
N LEU A 17 9.63 -1.58 2.85
CA LEU A 17 8.97 -0.93 1.70
C LEU A 17 8.82 0.58 1.93
N CYS A 18 8.32 0.99 3.10
CA CYS A 18 8.20 2.41 3.46
C CYS A 18 9.55 3.13 3.46
N ALA A 19 10.59 2.50 4.03
CA ALA A 19 11.94 3.05 4.04
C ALA A 19 12.51 3.19 2.61
N ALA A 20 12.25 2.21 1.73
CA ALA A 20 12.66 2.31 0.33
C ALA A 20 11.95 3.46 -0.40
N ALA A 21 10.63 3.61 -0.22
CA ALA A 21 9.85 4.70 -0.80
C ALA A 21 10.35 6.08 -0.31
N ALA A 22 10.66 6.21 0.98
CA ALA A 22 11.22 7.44 1.54
C ALA A 22 12.55 7.82 0.88
N ARG A 23 13.43 6.86 0.60
CA ARG A 23 14.70 7.12 -0.12
C ARG A 23 14.46 7.64 -1.55
N PHE A 24 13.48 7.09 -2.27
CA PHE A 24 13.11 7.62 -3.60
C PHE A 24 12.62 9.07 -3.56
N HIS A 25 11.97 9.49 -2.47
CA HIS A 25 11.55 10.89 -2.31
C HIS A 25 12.74 11.85 -2.07
N GLN A 26 13.84 11.34 -1.50
CA GLN A 26 15.02 12.14 -1.18
C GLN A 26 16.03 12.26 -2.34
N HIS A 27 15.86 11.48 -3.41
CA HIS A 27 16.77 11.50 -4.55
C HIS A 27 16.54 12.69 -5.48
N SER A 28 17.65 13.28 -5.98
CA SER A 28 17.62 14.12 -7.16
C SER A 28 17.78 13.26 -8.41
N TYR A 29 16.85 13.41 -9.36
CA TYR A 29 16.90 12.73 -10.65
C TYR A 29 17.53 13.58 -11.75
N ALA A 30 18.16 14.71 -11.39
CA ALA A 30 18.74 15.65 -12.35
C ALA A 30 19.89 15.03 -13.17
N ALA A 31 20.69 14.17 -12.53
CA ALA A 31 21.84 13.51 -13.16
C ALA A 31 21.45 12.38 -14.13
N LEU A 32 20.19 11.91 -14.11
CA LEU A 32 19.74 10.84 -15.01
C LEU A 32 19.54 11.36 -16.43
N THR A 33 19.78 10.49 -17.39
CA THR A 33 19.34 10.62 -18.78
C THR A 33 17.87 10.21 -18.92
N ASN A 34 17.22 10.56 -20.02
CA ASN A 34 15.83 10.17 -20.27
C ASN A 34 15.64 8.64 -20.34
N PRO A 35 16.53 7.85 -20.98
CA PRO A 35 16.45 6.38 -20.91
C PRO A 35 16.52 5.84 -19.48
N GLU A 36 17.39 6.38 -18.62
CA GLU A 36 17.49 5.94 -17.22
C GLU A 36 16.23 6.30 -16.42
N ARG A 37 15.62 7.45 -16.68
CA ARG A 37 14.32 7.82 -16.09
C ARG A 37 13.21 6.85 -16.51
N LEU A 38 13.15 6.47 -17.78
CA LEU A 38 12.16 5.49 -18.27
C LEU A 38 12.37 4.13 -17.61
N ALA A 39 13.60 3.63 -17.56
CA ALA A 39 13.91 2.36 -16.89
C ALA A 39 13.57 2.39 -15.40
N LEU A 40 13.71 3.54 -14.73
CA LEU A 40 13.30 3.71 -13.34
C LEU A 40 11.77 3.68 -13.19
N LEU A 41 11.05 4.40 -14.06
CA LEU A 41 9.58 4.40 -14.08
C LEU A 41 9.01 3.00 -14.32
N GLU A 42 9.57 2.22 -15.23
CA GLU A 42 9.18 0.83 -15.47
C GLU A 42 9.31 -0.04 -14.22
N LYS A 43 10.40 0.12 -13.46
CA LYS A 43 10.62 -0.60 -12.21
C LYS A 43 9.61 -0.19 -11.13
N LEU A 44 9.38 1.12 -10.97
CA LEU A 44 8.41 1.64 -10.00
C LEU A 44 6.98 1.18 -10.33
N GLU A 45 6.61 1.17 -11.61
CA GLU A 45 5.32 0.67 -12.08
C GLU A 45 5.18 -0.84 -11.81
N SER A 46 6.23 -1.62 -12.10
CA SER A 46 6.23 -3.06 -11.82
C SER A 46 6.01 -3.37 -10.34
N VAL A 47 6.68 -2.64 -9.44
CA VAL A 47 6.49 -2.77 -8.00
C VAL A 47 5.08 -2.36 -7.60
N THR A 48 4.60 -1.22 -8.09
CA THR A 48 3.24 -0.71 -7.78
C THR A 48 2.18 -1.73 -8.17
N ARG A 49 2.27 -2.34 -9.36
CA ARG A 49 1.35 -3.41 -9.79
C ARG A 49 1.41 -4.64 -8.89
N LYS A 50 2.61 -5.05 -8.48
CA LYS A 50 2.78 -6.20 -7.57
C LYS A 50 2.15 -5.94 -6.20
N LEU A 51 2.15 -4.68 -5.74
CA LEU A 51 1.52 -4.28 -4.48
C LEU A 51 0.00 -4.12 -4.56
N GLN A 52 -0.59 -4.00 -5.76
CA GLN A 52 -2.05 -3.95 -5.93
C GLN A 52 -2.72 -5.24 -5.44
N THR A 53 -2.16 -6.41 -5.77
CA THR A 53 -2.71 -7.71 -5.34
C THR A 53 -2.82 -7.84 -3.81
N PRO A 54 -1.75 -7.70 -3.01
CA PRO A 54 -1.85 -7.77 -1.56
C PRO A 54 -2.71 -6.64 -0.98
N SER A 55 -2.72 -5.44 -1.58
CA SER A 55 -3.63 -4.37 -1.17
C SER A 55 -5.10 -4.78 -1.32
N HIS A 56 -5.47 -5.41 -2.44
CA HIS A 56 -6.84 -5.89 -2.67
C HIS A 56 -7.20 -7.04 -1.70
N GLN A 57 -6.24 -7.94 -1.42
CA GLN A 57 -6.47 -9.02 -0.45
C GLN A 57 -6.78 -8.47 0.95
N LEU A 58 -5.99 -7.51 1.45
CA LEU A 58 -6.24 -6.87 2.74
C LEU A 58 -7.58 -6.14 2.79
N LEU A 59 -7.97 -5.46 1.70
CA LEU A 59 -9.27 -4.79 1.60
C LEU A 59 -10.43 -5.79 1.61
N ASN A 60 -10.30 -6.91 0.91
CA ASN A 60 -11.29 -7.98 0.91
C ASN A 60 -11.42 -8.65 2.28
N GLU A 61 -10.30 -8.89 2.97
CA GLU A 61 -10.31 -9.43 4.33
C GLU A 61 -10.99 -8.47 5.31
N LEU A 62 -10.69 -7.17 5.24
CA LEU A 62 -11.39 -6.13 6.01
C LEU A 62 -12.88 -6.09 5.67
N GLY A 63 -13.25 -6.18 4.39
CA GLY A 63 -14.64 -6.21 3.95
C GLY A 63 -15.42 -7.42 4.45
N ALA A 64 -14.76 -8.57 4.57
CA ALA A 64 -15.39 -9.82 5.00
C ALA A 64 -15.44 -9.99 6.52
N GLN A 65 -14.46 -9.45 7.27
CA GLN A 65 -14.24 -9.80 8.68
C GLN A 65 -14.43 -8.63 9.64
N ALA A 66 -14.29 -7.38 9.19
CA ALA A 66 -14.23 -6.26 10.12
C ALA A 66 -15.61 -5.89 10.68
N ASP A 67 -15.67 -5.71 12.00
CA ASP A 67 -16.84 -5.13 12.67
C ASP A 67 -16.78 -3.59 12.57
N PRO A 68 -17.86 -2.92 12.14
CA PRO A 68 -17.95 -1.45 12.19
C PRO A 68 -17.56 -0.84 13.55
N ALA A 69 -17.79 -1.53 14.67
CA ALA A 69 -17.37 -1.07 15.99
C ALA A 69 -15.85 -1.01 16.14
N GLU A 70 -15.11 -1.99 15.59
CA GLU A 70 -13.64 -2.04 15.60
C GLU A 70 -13.04 -0.98 14.68
N LEU A 71 -13.71 -0.68 13.57
CA LEU A 71 -13.29 0.32 12.59
C LEU A 71 -13.65 1.76 12.99
N GLY A 72 -14.45 1.94 14.05
CA GLY A 72 -14.99 3.25 14.44
C GLY A 72 -16.03 3.82 13.46
N GLY A 73 -16.66 2.96 12.65
CA GLY A 73 -17.66 3.34 11.65
C GLY A 73 -17.70 2.40 10.44
N LYS A 74 -18.35 2.85 9.36
CA LYS A 74 -18.42 2.06 8.11
C LYS A 74 -17.03 1.94 7.47
N LEU A 75 -16.68 0.77 6.96
CA LEU A 75 -15.38 0.49 6.31
C LEU A 75 -14.95 1.54 5.26
N PRO A 76 -15.80 2.00 4.32
CA PRO A 76 -15.41 3.05 3.38
C PRO A 76 -15.03 4.38 4.05
N TRP A 77 -15.59 4.69 5.23
CA TRP A 77 -15.27 5.91 5.97
C TRP A 77 -13.94 5.76 6.72
N ALA A 78 -13.74 4.63 7.38
CA ALA A 78 -12.48 4.31 8.04
C ALA A 78 -11.31 4.28 7.04
N LEU A 79 -11.50 3.69 5.86
CA LEU A 79 -10.49 3.67 4.79
C LEU A 79 -10.20 5.05 4.22
N ALA A 80 -11.23 5.87 3.97
CA ALA A 80 -11.04 7.23 3.47
C ALA A 80 -10.19 8.07 4.42
N ASP A 81 -10.47 7.98 5.72
CA ASP A 81 -9.74 8.70 6.76
C ASP A 81 -8.29 8.21 6.89
N ARG A 82 -8.10 6.89 7.06
CA ARG A 82 -6.77 6.30 7.31
C ARG A 82 -5.83 6.32 6.11
N LEU A 83 -6.37 6.20 4.90
CA LEU A 83 -5.56 6.22 3.67
C LEU A 83 -5.48 7.62 3.06
N HIS A 84 -6.10 8.63 3.68
CA HIS A 84 -6.18 10.00 3.17
C HIS A 84 -6.70 10.08 1.73
N ILE A 85 -7.75 9.30 1.42
CA ILE A 85 -8.41 9.26 0.11
C ILE A 85 -9.86 9.71 0.20
N THR A 86 -10.47 10.05 -0.93
CA THR A 86 -11.91 10.38 -0.95
C THR A 86 -12.75 9.15 -0.61
N ARG A 87 -13.94 9.36 -0.03
CA ARG A 87 -14.92 8.28 0.21
C ARG A 87 -15.33 7.55 -1.07
N ALA A 88 -15.40 8.26 -2.19
CA ALA A 88 -15.70 7.66 -3.50
C ALA A 88 -14.56 6.74 -3.96
N GLU A 89 -13.31 7.13 -3.75
CA GLU A 89 -12.14 6.29 -4.03
C GLU A 89 -12.08 5.08 -3.09
N ALA A 90 -12.35 5.26 -1.80
CA ALA A 90 -12.45 4.16 -0.85
C ALA A 90 -13.53 3.15 -1.27
N GLY A 91 -14.71 3.63 -1.70
CA GLY A 91 -15.77 2.78 -2.24
C GLY A 91 -15.34 2.01 -3.48
N ARG A 92 -14.63 2.64 -4.44
CA ARG A 92 -14.10 1.96 -5.63
C ARG A 92 -13.10 0.86 -5.32
N ARG A 93 -12.35 0.98 -4.22
CA ARG A 93 -11.34 -0.02 -3.82
C ARG A 93 -11.93 -1.21 -3.06
N ILE A 94 -13.14 -1.08 -2.54
CA ILE A 94 -13.87 -2.17 -1.87
C ILE A 94 -14.76 -2.93 -2.87
N ALA A 95 -15.24 -2.24 -3.92
CA ALA A 95 -16.20 -2.75 -4.90
C ALA A 95 -15.62 -3.79 -5.88
#